data_AF-A0A6C6ZGT4-F1
#
_entry.id   AF-A0A6C6ZGT4-F1
#
_cell.length_a   1.000
_cell.length_b   1.000
_cell.length_c   1.000
_cell.angle_alpha   90.00
_cell.angle_beta   90.00
_cell.angle_gamma   90.00
#
_symmetry.space_group_name_H-M   'P 1'
#
loop_
_entity.id
_entity.type
_entity.pdbx_description
1 polymer ?
#
loop_
_entity_poly.entity_id
_entity_poly.type
_entity_poly.pdbx_seq_one_letter_code
_entity_poly.pdbx_strand_id
1 'polypeptide(L)'
;MSGGTVPLRLISLILLFSLIPPARASYVAPKQIWTNKWDNCFAAAGARYQIEPLLLKAISAGESSLRPGAININKDKKTGKASSTDYGLMQINSTHIPKLINMGVIKKSEDLITKPCLNIHIGSWILARHFQICGVSWNCLGSYNAGFRKDRHETREQYANKIWRIYRDMKGICLPGQGGRQCRQS
;
A
#
# COMPACT_ATOMS: atom_id res chain seq x y z
N MET A 1 -20.41 69.12 40.80
CA MET A 1 -18.98 69.12 40.39
C MET A 1 -18.42 67.77 40.79
N SER A 2 -17.99 66.85 39.93
CA SER A 2 -17.89 66.77 38.48
C SER A 2 -17.94 65.28 38.14
N GLY A 3 -18.66 64.92 37.08
CA GLY A 3 -18.63 63.59 36.49
C GLY A 3 -17.28 63.34 35.81
N GLY A 4 -16.72 62.16 36.02
CA GLY A 4 -15.56 61.65 35.30
C GLY A 4 -15.98 60.49 34.41
N THR A 5 -16.11 60.75 33.11
CA THR A 5 -16.35 59.75 32.07
C THR A 5 -15.07 58.97 31.79
N VAL A 6 -15.11 57.64 31.94
CA VAL A 6 -14.03 56.75 31.46
C VAL A 6 -14.22 56.53 29.96
N PRO A 7 -13.24 56.81 29.09
CA PRO A 7 -13.39 56.60 27.67
C PRO A 7 -13.33 55.10 27.35
N LEU A 8 -14.44 54.61 26.81
CA LEU A 8 -14.59 53.28 26.21
C LEU A 8 -13.76 53.23 24.92
N ARG A 9 -12.44 53.01 25.01
CA ARG A 9 -11.62 52.65 23.84
C ARG A 9 -11.53 51.13 23.71
N LEU A 10 -12.57 50.60 23.09
CA LEU A 10 -12.57 49.53 22.10
C LEU A 10 -11.36 48.59 22.12
N ILE A 11 -11.60 47.47 22.80
CA ILE A 11 -11.09 46.14 22.50
C ILE A 11 -11.19 45.89 20.99
N SER A 12 -10.08 45.88 20.24
CA SER A 12 -10.02 45.18 18.95
C SER A 12 -8.59 45.10 18.44
N LEU A 13 -7.82 44.11 18.88
CA LEU A 13 -6.67 43.63 18.10
C LEU A 13 -6.27 42.19 18.48
N ILE A 14 -7.25 41.31 18.66
CA ILE A 14 -7.02 39.87 18.67
C ILE A 14 -8.17 39.26 17.88
N LEU A 15 -7.92 38.90 16.62
CA LEU A 15 -8.63 37.90 15.79
C LEU A 15 -8.37 38.18 14.30
N LEU A 16 -7.12 38.10 13.85
CA LEU A 16 -6.76 38.00 12.43
C LEU A 16 -5.99 36.70 12.15
N PHE A 17 -6.38 35.61 12.82
CA PHE A 17 -5.83 34.27 12.60
C PHE A 17 -6.96 33.24 12.41
N SER A 18 -7.94 33.53 11.56
CA SER A 18 -9.01 32.56 11.25
C SER A 18 -9.63 32.69 9.86
N LEU A 19 -8.87 33.14 8.85
CA LEU A 19 -9.33 33.18 7.45
C LEU A 19 -8.45 32.40 6.47
N ILE A 20 -7.58 31.50 6.96
CA ILE A 20 -7.05 30.46 6.09
C ILE A 20 -7.98 29.26 6.28
N PRO A 21 -8.94 29.00 5.36
CA PRO A 21 -9.67 27.75 5.42
C PRO A 21 -8.63 26.61 5.40
N PRO A 22 -8.73 25.61 6.29
CA PRO A 22 -7.86 24.44 6.17
C PRO A 22 -8.01 23.92 4.74
N ALA A 23 -6.89 23.69 4.05
CA ALA A 23 -6.91 23.12 2.71
C ALA A 23 -7.76 21.85 2.76
N ARG A 24 -9.00 21.94 2.28
CA ARG A 24 -9.93 20.82 2.32
C ARG A 24 -9.39 19.80 1.35
N ALA A 25 -8.96 18.65 1.88
CA ALA A 25 -8.77 17.47 1.05
C ALA A 25 -10.12 17.18 0.37
N SER A 26 -10.19 17.34 -0.94
CA SER A 26 -11.38 17.00 -1.72
C SER A 26 -11.45 15.48 -1.85
N TYR A 27 -12.47 14.87 -1.24
CA TYR A 27 -12.75 13.44 -1.45
C TYR A 27 -13.49 13.28 -2.78
N VAL A 28 -12.83 12.64 -3.75
CA VAL A 28 -13.48 12.23 -4.99
C VAL A 28 -13.93 10.79 -4.81
N ALA A 29 -15.23 10.52 -4.98
CA ALA A 29 -15.76 9.16 -4.89
C ALA A 29 -14.93 8.23 -5.79
N PRO A 30 -14.45 7.08 -5.27
CA PRO A 30 -13.59 6.19 -6.05
C PRO A 30 -14.37 5.69 -7.27
N LYS A 31 -13.98 6.16 -8.46
CA LYS A 31 -14.54 5.66 -9.72
C LYS A 31 -14.36 4.14 -9.79
N GLN A 32 -15.28 3.47 -10.49
CA GLN A 32 -15.27 2.06 -10.85
C GLN A 32 -14.04 1.61 -11.68
N ILE A 33 -13.10 2.53 -11.96
CA ILE A 33 -11.78 2.31 -12.57
C ILE A 33 -10.96 1.25 -11.82
N TRP A 34 -11.20 1.11 -10.51
CA TRP A 34 -10.50 0.14 -9.68
C TRP A 34 -11.32 -1.09 -9.38
N THR A 35 -12.34 -1.49 -10.15
CA THR A 35 -12.92 -2.85 -9.99
C THR A 35 -12.08 -3.88 -10.74
N ASN A 36 -11.80 -5.03 -10.12
CA ASN A 36 -11.08 -6.13 -10.77
C ASN A 36 -11.76 -7.49 -10.52
N LYS A 37 -11.47 -8.46 -11.40
CA LYS A 37 -12.01 -9.84 -11.33
C LYS A 37 -11.72 -10.56 -10.00
N TRP A 38 -10.73 -10.09 -9.24
CA TRP A 38 -10.21 -10.73 -8.04
C TRP A 38 -10.63 -10.02 -6.74
N ASP A 39 -11.56 -9.06 -6.79
CA ASP A 39 -11.96 -8.26 -5.62
C ASP A 39 -12.50 -9.12 -4.48
N ASN A 40 -13.29 -10.14 -4.79
CA ASN A 40 -13.75 -11.11 -3.79
C ASN A 40 -12.58 -11.88 -3.14
N CYS A 41 -11.50 -12.11 -3.87
CA CYS A 41 -10.31 -12.78 -3.35
C CYS A 41 -9.47 -11.86 -2.46
N PHE A 42 -9.37 -10.57 -2.81
CA PHE A 42 -8.78 -9.57 -1.91
C PHE A 42 -9.63 -9.39 -0.64
N ALA A 43 -10.95 -9.37 -0.76
CA ALA A 43 -11.86 -9.29 0.40
C ALA A 43 -11.72 -10.52 1.31
N ALA A 44 -11.73 -11.73 0.74
CA ALA A 44 -11.57 -12.97 1.50
C ALA A 44 -10.20 -13.07 2.17
N ALA A 45 -9.13 -12.69 1.48
CA ALA A 45 -7.78 -12.66 2.05
C ALA A 45 -7.67 -11.60 3.16
N GLY A 46 -8.23 -10.41 2.95
CA GLY A 46 -8.23 -9.34 3.94
C GLY A 46 -8.95 -9.74 5.22
N ALA A 47 -10.12 -10.36 5.10
CA ALA A 47 -10.85 -10.91 6.25
C ALA A 47 -10.05 -12.00 6.98
N ARG A 48 -9.41 -12.91 6.24
CA ARG A 48 -8.63 -14.02 6.82
C ARG A 48 -7.38 -13.55 7.56
N TYR A 49 -6.68 -12.55 7.02
CA TYR A 49 -5.37 -12.13 7.52
C TYR A 49 -5.41 -10.78 8.27
N GLN A 50 -6.59 -10.19 8.43
CA GLN A 50 -6.79 -8.90 9.11
C GLN A 50 -5.99 -7.78 8.44
N ILE A 51 -6.01 -7.74 7.10
CA ILE A 51 -5.37 -6.69 6.29
C ILE A 51 -6.45 -6.06 5.41
N GLU A 52 -6.45 -4.73 5.31
CA GLU A 52 -7.46 -4.02 4.53
C GLU A 52 -7.42 -4.47 3.04
N PRO A 53 -8.56 -4.86 2.43
CA PRO A 53 -8.57 -5.44 1.08
C PRO A 53 -8.02 -4.52 -0.02
N LEU A 54 -8.25 -3.20 0.07
CA LEU A 54 -7.74 -2.24 -0.90
C LEU A 54 -6.22 -2.09 -0.80
N LEU A 55 -5.63 -2.24 0.38
CA LEU A 55 -4.18 -2.29 0.57
C LEU A 55 -3.57 -3.53 -0.11
N LEU A 56 -4.18 -4.71 0.06
CA LEU A 56 -3.74 -5.92 -0.64
C LEU A 56 -3.82 -5.76 -2.16
N LYS A 57 -4.88 -5.12 -2.64
CA LYS A 57 -5.05 -4.78 -4.06
C LYS A 57 -4.01 -3.78 -4.55
N ALA A 58 -3.68 -2.76 -3.75
CA ALA A 58 -2.65 -1.78 -4.07
C ALA A 58 -1.26 -2.43 -4.16
N ILE A 59 -0.95 -3.37 -3.25
CA ILE A 59 0.27 -4.20 -3.33
C ILE A 59 0.29 -4.98 -4.63
N SER A 60 -0.77 -5.73 -4.95
CA SER A 60 -0.83 -6.51 -6.18
C SER A 60 -0.72 -5.64 -7.45
N ALA A 61 -1.30 -4.44 -7.44
CA ALA A 61 -1.13 -3.48 -8.53
C ALA A 61 0.32 -2.98 -8.63
N GLY A 62 0.99 -2.70 -7.51
CA GLY A 62 2.39 -2.33 -7.47
C GLY A 62 3.35 -3.44 -7.90
N GLU A 63 2.98 -4.70 -7.66
CA GLU A 63 3.78 -5.88 -7.96
C GLU A 63 3.64 -6.32 -9.43
N SER A 64 2.42 -6.43 -9.94
CA SER A 64 2.17 -7.05 -11.26
C SER A 64 1.32 -6.21 -12.20
N SER A 65 0.87 -5.02 -11.77
CA SER A 65 -0.22 -4.28 -12.42
C SER A 65 -1.51 -5.10 -12.51
N LEU A 66 -1.80 -5.90 -11.47
CA LEU A 66 -2.93 -6.83 -11.40
C LEU A 66 -2.93 -7.90 -12.52
N ARG A 67 -1.74 -8.27 -13.04
CA ARG A 67 -1.60 -9.29 -14.09
C ARG A 67 -1.32 -10.66 -13.48
N PRO A 68 -2.24 -11.63 -13.56
CA PRO A 68 -2.04 -12.95 -12.96
C PRO A 68 -0.95 -13.77 -13.64
N GLY A 69 -0.64 -13.47 -14.91
CA GLY A 69 0.43 -14.09 -15.71
C GLY A 69 1.84 -13.54 -15.47
N ALA A 70 2.03 -12.60 -14.54
CA ALA A 70 3.32 -11.92 -14.38
C ALA A 70 4.39 -12.86 -13.82
N ILE A 71 5.54 -12.91 -14.48
CA ILE A 71 6.74 -13.64 -14.06
C ILE A 71 7.92 -12.68 -14.14
N ASN A 72 8.65 -12.51 -13.04
CA ASN A 72 9.86 -11.68 -13.00
C ASN A 72 11.05 -12.50 -12.52
N ILE A 73 12.19 -12.39 -13.21
CA ILE A 73 13.43 -13.08 -12.83
C ILE A 73 14.34 -12.09 -12.12
N ASN A 74 14.63 -12.38 -10.85
CA ASN A 74 15.62 -11.65 -10.08
C ASN A 74 17.02 -12.13 -10.44
N LYS A 75 17.97 -11.19 -10.50
CA LYS A 75 19.37 -11.47 -10.78
C LYS A 75 20.23 -11.13 -9.58
N ASP A 76 21.25 -11.93 -9.32
CA ASP A 76 22.30 -11.59 -8.39
C ASP A 76 23.10 -10.38 -8.92
N LYS A 77 23.25 -9.35 -8.09
CA LYS A 77 23.86 -8.08 -8.53
C LYS A 77 25.35 -8.20 -8.86
N LYS A 78 26.05 -9.20 -8.32
CA LYS A 78 27.49 -9.38 -8.52
C LYS A 78 27.79 -10.22 -9.75
N THR A 79 27.02 -11.28 -9.95
CA THR A 79 27.27 -12.28 -10.99
C THR A 79 26.36 -12.12 -12.21
N GLY A 80 25.27 -11.36 -12.09
CA GLY A 80 24.25 -11.20 -13.15
C GLY A 80 23.40 -12.46 -13.40
N LYS A 81 23.69 -13.57 -12.72
CA LYS A 81 22.96 -14.83 -12.86
C LYS A 81 21.59 -14.75 -12.21
N ALA A 82 20.62 -15.49 -12.74
CA ALA A 82 19.31 -15.61 -12.12
C ALA A 82 19.44 -16.15 -10.68
N SER A 83 18.78 -15.49 -9.72
CA SER A 83 18.82 -15.82 -8.30
C SER A 83 17.50 -16.36 -7.77
N SER A 84 16.37 -15.81 -8.23
CA SER A 84 15.03 -16.25 -7.88
C SER A 84 14.01 -15.78 -8.92
N THR A 85 12.77 -16.25 -8.81
CA THR A 85 11.68 -15.88 -9.73
C THR A 85 10.43 -15.54 -8.94
N ASP A 86 9.76 -14.45 -9.30
CA ASP A 86 8.52 -14.01 -8.68
C ASP A 86 7.32 -14.33 -9.58
N TYR A 87 6.23 -14.82 -8.99
CA TYR A 87 5.08 -15.34 -9.72
C TYR A 87 3.76 -14.65 -9.36
N GLY A 88 3.00 -14.31 -10.39
CA GLY A 88 1.58 -13.98 -10.33
C GLY A 88 1.25 -12.61 -9.73
N LEU A 89 0.00 -12.49 -9.26
CA LEU A 89 -0.61 -11.22 -8.85
C LEU A 89 0.18 -10.48 -7.76
N MET A 90 0.62 -11.21 -6.75
CA MET A 90 1.36 -10.69 -5.59
C MET A 90 2.86 -11.04 -5.64
N GLN A 91 3.36 -11.45 -6.81
CA GLN A 91 4.79 -11.69 -7.08
C GLN A 91 5.46 -12.56 -6.00
N ILE A 92 4.89 -13.75 -5.77
CA ILE A 92 5.39 -14.68 -4.77
C ILE A 92 6.75 -15.22 -5.22
N ASN A 93 7.78 -14.97 -4.44
CA ASN A 93 9.15 -15.38 -4.76
C ASN A 93 9.35 -16.89 -4.65
N SER A 94 10.17 -17.44 -5.55
CA SER A 94 10.47 -18.88 -5.65
C SER A 94 11.07 -19.47 -4.37
N THR A 95 11.70 -18.66 -3.51
CA THR A 95 12.21 -19.09 -2.21
C THR A 95 11.13 -19.60 -1.25
N HIS A 96 9.86 -19.21 -1.43
CA HIS A 96 8.74 -19.73 -0.64
C HIS A 96 8.21 -21.09 -1.12
N ILE A 97 8.50 -21.48 -2.37
CA ILE A 97 7.87 -22.64 -3.03
C ILE A 97 8.10 -23.96 -2.28
N PRO A 98 9.33 -24.31 -1.84
CA PRO A 98 9.55 -25.56 -1.12
C PRO A 98 8.66 -25.69 0.13
N LYS A 99 8.53 -24.59 0.88
CA LYS A 99 7.67 -24.54 2.06
C LYS A 99 6.19 -24.67 1.70
N LEU A 100 5.74 -23.98 0.65
CA LEU A 100 4.34 -24.03 0.21
C LEU A 100 3.95 -25.43 -0.29
N ILE A 101 4.86 -26.15 -0.96
CA ILE A 101 4.68 -27.55 -1.35
C ILE A 101 4.61 -28.44 -0.12
N ASN A 102 5.55 -28.30 0.82
CA ASN A 102 5.55 -29.10 2.05
C ASN A 102 4.29 -28.91 2.91
N MET A 103 3.69 -27.72 2.85
CA MET A 103 2.41 -27.42 3.51
C MET A 103 1.18 -27.91 2.73
N GLY A 104 1.34 -28.45 1.52
CA GLY A 104 0.23 -28.85 0.65
C GLY A 104 -0.57 -27.69 0.06
N VAL A 105 -0.05 -26.45 0.13
CA VAL A 105 -0.75 -25.24 -0.36
C VAL A 105 -0.68 -25.14 -1.88
N ILE A 106 0.45 -25.53 -2.48
CA ILE A 106 0.63 -25.65 -3.93
C ILE A 106 1.25 -27.02 -4.25
N LYS A 107 1.05 -27.50 -5.46
CA LYS A 107 1.72 -28.71 -5.98
C LYS A 107 2.99 -28.37 -6.75
N LYS A 108 3.00 -27.22 -7.43
CA LYS A 108 4.08 -26.74 -8.30
C LYS A 108 4.02 -25.22 -8.46
N SER A 109 5.10 -24.61 -8.96
CA SER A 109 5.21 -23.14 -9.14
C SER A 109 4.09 -22.58 -10.03
N GLU A 110 3.64 -23.31 -11.05
CA GLU A 110 2.60 -22.87 -11.98
C GLU A 110 1.25 -22.63 -11.31
N ASP A 111 1.00 -23.23 -10.12
CA ASP A 111 -0.19 -22.94 -9.32
C ASP A 111 -0.26 -21.47 -8.93
N LEU A 112 0.89 -20.80 -8.75
CA LEU A 112 0.97 -19.37 -8.40
C LEU A 112 0.49 -18.46 -9.54
N ILE A 113 0.40 -18.99 -10.77
CA ILE A 113 -0.07 -18.25 -11.96
C ILE A 113 -1.51 -18.68 -12.29
N THR A 114 -1.74 -19.99 -12.33
CA THR A 114 -3.01 -20.60 -12.76
C THR A 114 -4.11 -20.50 -11.71
N LYS A 115 -3.77 -20.22 -10.44
CA LYS A 115 -4.72 -20.01 -9.34
C LYS A 115 -4.54 -18.61 -8.71
N PRO A 116 -5.05 -17.53 -9.35
CA PRO A 116 -4.80 -16.16 -8.90
C PRO A 116 -5.29 -15.84 -7.48
N CYS A 117 -6.44 -16.39 -7.07
CA CYS A 117 -6.94 -16.19 -5.71
C CYS A 117 -6.05 -16.88 -4.66
N LEU A 118 -5.50 -18.05 -4.99
CA LEU A 118 -4.51 -18.71 -4.13
C LEU A 118 -3.24 -17.86 -4.01
N ASN A 119 -2.76 -17.28 -5.12
CA ASN A 119 -1.64 -16.34 -5.12
C ASN A 119 -1.89 -15.13 -4.19
N ILE A 120 -3.09 -14.54 -4.25
CA ILE A 120 -3.49 -13.44 -3.35
C ILE A 120 -3.45 -13.89 -1.88
N HIS A 121 -4.00 -15.06 -1.56
CA HIS A 121 -3.99 -15.58 -0.20
C HIS A 121 -2.58 -15.89 0.31
N ILE A 122 -1.69 -16.40 -0.55
CA ILE A 122 -0.29 -16.67 -0.19
C ILE A 122 0.46 -15.37 0.08
N GLY A 123 0.32 -14.36 -0.78
CA GLY A 123 0.97 -13.06 -0.57
C GLY A 123 0.48 -12.37 0.70
N SER A 124 -0.83 -12.43 0.94
CA SER A 124 -1.43 -11.89 2.17
C SER A 124 -0.95 -12.63 3.43
N TRP A 125 -0.78 -13.96 3.36
CA TRP A 125 -0.20 -14.75 4.45
C TRP A 125 1.26 -14.40 4.74
N ILE A 126 2.09 -14.21 3.69
CA ILE A 126 3.48 -13.77 3.84
C ILE A 126 3.51 -12.40 4.53
N LEU A 127 2.71 -11.44 4.06
CA LEU A 127 2.65 -10.10 4.65
C LEU A 127 2.19 -10.13 6.11
N ALA A 128 1.18 -10.92 6.44
CA ALA A 128 0.72 -11.07 7.82
C ALA A 128 1.83 -11.61 8.74
N ARG A 129 2.63 -12.59 8.26
CA ARG A 129 3.81 -13.07 9.00
C ARG A 129 4.86 -11.99 9.18
N HIS A 130 5.00 -11.07 8.22
CA HIS A 130 5.93 -9.97 8.38
C HIS A 130 5.45 -9.00 9.47
N PHE A 131 4.16 -8.67 9.48
CA PHE A 131 3.56 -7.86 10.56
C PHE A 131 3.66 -8.52 11.94
N GLN A 132 3.65 -9.86 12.03
CA GLN A 132 3.93 -10.55 13.30
C GLN A 132 5.36 -10.34 13.81
N ILE A 133 6.32 -10.05 12.92
CA ILE A 133 7.73 -9.86 13.28
C ILE A 133 8.02 -8.41 13.67
N CYS A 134 7.52 -7.43 12.91
CA CYS A 134 7.84 -6.00 13.11
C CYS A 134 6.66 -5.09 13.43
N GLY A 135 5.49 -5.64 13.72
CA GLY A 135 4.27 -4.87 13.96
C GLY A 135 3.68 -4.24 12.69
N VAL A 136 2.47 -3.72 12.78
CA VAL A 136 1.80 -3.08 11.64
C VAL A 136 2.35 -1.66 11.46
N SER A 137 3.19 -1.47 10.45
CA SER A 137 3.73 -0.16 10.05
C SER A 137 4.08 -0.13 8.56
N TRP A 138 4.21 1.06 7.99
CA TRP A 138 4.64 1.24 6.59
C TRP A 138 6.04 0.65 6.34
N ASN A 139 6.99 0.88 7.24
CA ASN A 139 8.31 0.27 7.14
C ASN A 139 8.24 -1.26 7.15
N CYS A 140 7.40 -1.82 8.03
CA CYS A 140 7.21 -3.27 8.11
C CYS A 140 6.54 -3.81 6.84
N LEU A 141 5.59 -3.10 6.23
CA LEU A 141 5.05 -3.45 4.90
C LEU A 141 6.16 -3.49 3.84
N GLY A 142 7.11 -2.54 3.90
CA GLY A 142 8.32 -2.52 3.08
C GLY A 142 9.12 -3.82 3.08
N SER A 143 9.09 -4.56 4.20
CA SER A 143 9.81 -5.84 4.31
C SER A 143 9.26 -6.92 3.39
N TYR A 144 8.04 -6.78 2.84
CA TYR A 144 7.51 -7.70 1.84
C TYR A 144 8.42 -7.79 0.61
N ASN A 145 8.95 -6.65 0.16
CA ASN A 145 9.89 -6.57 -0.97
C ASN A 145 11.35 -6.70 -0.54
N ALA A 146 11.72 -6.06 0.57
CA ALA A 146 13.12 -5.91 0.97
C ALA A 146 13.58 -6.90 2.05
N GLY A 147 12.69 -7.67 2.68
CA GLY A 147 13.03 -8.55 3.79
C GLY A 147 13.50 -7.81 5.06
N PHE A 148 14.09 -8.55 6.00
CA PHE A 148 14.40 -8.09 7.37
C PHE A 148 15.84 -7.71 7.64
N ARG A 149 16.71 -7.66 6.62
CA ARG A 149 18.10 -7.26 6.84
C ARG A 149 18.15 -5.83 7.39
N LYS A 150 19.02 -5.62 8.39
CA LYS A 150 19.13 -4.33 9.12
C LYS A 150 19.45 -3.16 8.18
N ASP A 151 20.27 -3.40 7.16
CA ASP A 151 20.71 -2.41 6.17
C ASP A 151 19.69 -2.07 5.07
N ARG A 152 18.43 -2.50 5.22
CA ARG A 152 17.37 -2.29 4.21
C ARG A 152 16.26 -1.37 4.67
N HIS A 153 16.49 -0.52 5.67
CA HIS A 153 15.48 0.41 6.17
C HIS A 153 14.97 1.34 5.04
N GLU A 154 15.87 1.96 4.29
CA GLU A 154 15.52 2.90 3.23
C GLU A 154 14.85 2.20 2.04
N THR A 155 15.28 0.98 1.70
CA THR A 155 14.63 0.18 0.65
C THR A 155 13.19 -0.19 1.03
N ARG A 156 12.95 -0.52 2.30
CA ARG A 156 11.60 -0.76 2.83
C ARG A 156 10.72 0.48 2.71
N GLU A 157 11.24 1.65 3.09
CA GLU A 157 10.54 2.93 2.94
C GLU A 157 10.23 3.27 1.48
N GLN A 158 11.17 3.06 0.56
CA GLN A 158 10.94 3.29 -0.87
C GLN A 158 9.78 2.44 -1.41
N TYR A 159 9.75 1.15 -1.03
CA TYR A 159 8.66 0.26 -1.41
C TYR A 159 7.33 0.69 -0.76
N ALA A 160 7.34 0.99 0.53
CA ALA A 160 6.15 1.45 1.25
C ALA A 160 5.56 2.72 0.61
N ASN A 161 6.41 3.69 0.26
CA ASN A 161 6.00 4.92 -0.43
C ASN A 161 5.42 4.63 -1.82
N LYS A 162 5.96 3.66 -2.57
CA LYS A 162 5.38 3.21 -3.84
C LYS A 162 3.96 2.69 -3.63
N ILE A 163 3.75 1.80 -2.67
CA ILE A 163 2.43 1.21 -2.39
C ILE A 163 1.46 2.25 -1.85
N TRP A 164 1.91 3.15 -0.96
CA TRP A 164 1.10 4.22 -0.42
C TRP A 164 0.51 5.10 -1.51
N ARG A 165 1.30 5.49 -2.53
CA ARG A 165 0.79 6.28 -3.66
C ARG A 165 -0.33 5.57 -4.40
N ILE A 166 -0.15 4.28 -4.71
CA ILE A 166 -1.15 3.46 -5.39
C ILE A 166 -2.42 3.33 -4.54
N TYR A 167 -2.26 2.99 -3.26
CA TYR A 167 -3.38 2.86 -2.31
C TYR A 167 -4.16 4.16 -2.20
N ARG A 168 -3.46 5.29 -2.08
CA ARG A 168 -4.06 6.61 -1.93
C ARG A 168 -4.86 7.02 -3.17
N ASP A 169 -4.33 6.78 -4.36
CA ASP A 169 -5.03 6.99 -5.63
C ASP A 169 -6.29 6.09 -5.72
N MET A 170 -6.20 4.82 -5.31
CA MET A 170 -7.34 3.90 -5.26
C MET A 170 -8.41 4.34 -4.24
N LYS A 171 -7.99 4.91 -3.10
CA LYS A 171 -8.89 5.38 -2.04
C LYS A 171 -9.57 6.72 -2.38
N GLY A 172 -9.12 7.42 -3.42
CA GLY A 172 -9.64 8.75 -3.80
C GLY A 172 -9.11 9.88 -2.91
N ILE A 173 -7.96 9.69 -2.24
CA ILE A 173 -7.35 10.71 -1.39
C ILE A 173 -6.39 11.55 -2.25
N CYS A 174 -6.75 12.80 -2.54
CA CYS A 174 -5.92 13.71 -3.34
C CYS A 174 -5.17 14.69 -2.45
N LEU A 175 -3.82 14.68 -2.52
CA LEU A 175 -2.97 15.67 -1.85
C LEU A 175 -2.49 16.74 -2.84
N PRO A 176 -2.44 18.03 -2.44
CA PRO A 176 -1.92 19.10 -3.29
C PRO A 176 -0.51 18.79 -3.82
N GLY A 177 -0.31 18.90 -5.14
CA GLY A 177 0.98 18.65 -5.79
C GLY A 177 1.43 17.19 -5.84
N GLN A 178 0.65 16.24 -5.31
CA GLN A 178 1.00 14.82 -5.28
C GLN A 178 -0.24 13.94 -5.53
N GLY A 179 -0.54 13.66 -6.79
CA GLY A 179 -1.63 12.73 -7.13
C GLY A 179 -1.54 12.17 -8.55
N GLY A 180 -2.06 10.96 -8.72
CA GLY A 180 -2.22 10.32 -10.03
C GLY A 180 -3.23 11.05 -10.93
N ARG A 181 -3.48 10.52 -12.14
CA ARG A 181 -4.39 11.13 -13.15
C ARG A 181 -5.76 11.53 -12.58
N GLN A 182 -6.25 10.80 -11.59
CA GLN A 182 -7.56 11.04 -10.96
C GLN A 182 -7.59 12.32 -10.09
N CYS A 183 -6.45 12.74 -9.54
CA CYS A 183 -6.29 13.97 -8.75
C CYS A 183 -5.80 15.17 -9.58
N ARG A 184 -5.54 14.98 -10.88
CA ARG A 184 -5.23 16.08 -11.81
C ARG A 184 -6.51 16.71 -12.42
N GLN A 185 -7.66 16.10 -12.18
CA GLN A 185 -8.98 16.53 -12.68
C GLN A 185 -9.86 17.16 -11.58
N SER A 186 -9.29 17.47 -10.42
CA SER A 186 -9.96 18.05 -9.25
C SER A 186 -9.41 19.44 -8.94
#